data_AF-A0A329QB54-F1
#
_entry.id   AF-A0A329QB54-F1
#
_cell.length_a   1.000
_cell.length_b   1.000
_cell.length_c   1.000
_cell.angle_alpha   90.00
_cell.angle_beta   90.00
_cell.angle_gamma   90.00
#
_symmetry.space_group_name_H-M   'P 1'
#
loop_
_entity.id
_entity.type
_entity.pdbx_description
1 polymer ?
#
loop_
_entity_poly.entity_id
_entity_poly.type
_entity_poly.pdbx_seq_one_letter_code
_entity_poly.pdbx_strand_id
1 'polypeptide(L)'
;MNKYVLYIVASVICILTPAVGLLYGLWDSHQPKIGPVGDGKPNYPTIPQWISVASSFICGIVNLPLAIIRYRQNIKPNKDIKS
;
A
#
# COMPACT_ATOMS: atom_id res chain seq x y z
N MET A 1 12.20 4.08 17.42
CA MET A 1 12.07 3.56 16.05
C MET A 1 12.65 4.59 15.09
N ASN A 2 13.55 4.20 14.18
CA ASN A 2 14.16 5.16 13.25
C ASN A 2 13.09 5.69 12.28
N LYS A 3 12.93 7.01 12.17
CA LYS A 3 11.93 7.66 11.29
C LYS A 3 12.04 7.19 9.83
N TYR A 4 13.24 6.88 9.37
CA TYR A 4 13.47 6.38 8.01
C TYR A 4 12.96 4.95 7.80
N VAL A 5 13.05 4.10 8.83
CA VAL A 5 12.48 2.75 8.80
C VAL A 5 10.95 2.84 8.77
N LEU A 6 10.37 3.76 9.54
CA LEU A 6 8.93 4.06 9.50
C LEU A 6 8.44 4.44 8.09
N TYR A 7 9.18 5.31 7.38
CA TYR A 7 8.82 5.69 6.00
C TYR A 7 8.90 4.51 5.02
N ILE A 8 9.87 3.62 5.19
CA ILE A 8 9.98 2.40 4.37
C ILE A 8 8.78 1.48 4.65
N VAL A 9 8.48 1.21 5.91
CA VAL A 9 7.35 0.36 6.31
C VAL A 9 6.03 0.94 5.82
N ALA A 10 5.80 2.24 5.99
CA ALA A 10 4.60 2.91 5.49
C ALA A 10 4.47 2.80 3.96
N SER A 11 5.57 2.99 3.24
CA SER A 11 5.59 2.84 1.77
C SER A 11 5.24 1.41 1.34
N VAL A 12 5.77 0.39 2.03
CA VAL A 12 5.44 -1.01 1.76
C VAL A 12 3.96 -1.30 2.05
N ILE A 13 3.40 -0.78 3.14
CA ILE A 13 1.97 -0.93 3.46
C ILE A 13 1.10 -0.27 2.38
N CYS A 14 1.46 0.93 1.91
CA CYS A 14 0.75 1.62 0.83
C CYS A 14 0.76 0.86 -0.50
N ILE A 15 1.77 0.03 -0.75
CA ILE A 15 1.87 -0.84 -1.93
C ILE A 15 1.05 -2.13 -1.73
N LEU A 16 1.16 -2.77 -0.55
CA LEU A 16 0.51 -4.04 -0.27
C LEU A 16 -1.00 -3.92 -0.08
N THR A 17 -1.48 -2.86 0.59
CA THR A 17 -2.91 -2.64 0.86
C THR A 17 -3.78 -2.68 -0.40
N PRO A 18 -3.48 -1.91 -1.47
CA PRO A 18 -4.25 -1.99 -2.70
C PRO A 18 -4.14 -3.35 -3.40
N ALA A 19 -2.97 -4.02 -3.34
CA ALA A 19 -2.83 -5.37 -3.92
C ALA A 19 -3.72 -6.41 -3.22
N VAL A 20 -3.73 -6.41 -1.88
CA VAL A 20 -4.60 -7.28 -1.08
C VAL A 20 -6.06 -6.92 -1.30
N GLY A 21 -6.40 -5.63 -1.35
CA GLY A 21 -7.76 -5.15 -1.61
C GLY A 21 -8.29 -5.60 -2.97
N LEU A 22 -7.47 -5.57 -4.02
CA LEU A 22 -7.85 -6.06 -5.35
C LEU A 22 -8.05 -7.57 -5.38
N LEU A 23 -7.17 -8.34 -4.75
CA LEU A 23 -7.32 -9.80 -4.63
C LEU A 23 -8.58 -10.16 -3.85
N TYR A 24 -8.84 -9.46 -2.75
CA TYR A 24 -10.05 -9.65 -1.97
C TYR A 24 -11.31 -9.27 -2.76
N GLY A 25 -11.28 -8.15 -3.48
CA GLY A 25 -12.39 -7.72 -4.34
C GLY A 25 -12.67 -8.72 -5.47
N LEU A 26 -11.61 -9.28 -6.07
CA LEU A 26 -11.75 -10.33 -7.09
C LEU A 26 -12.33 -11.61 -6.48
N TRP A 27 -11.87 -12.01 -5.29
CA TRP A 27 -12.44 -13.14 -4.59
C TRP A 27 -13.92 -12.93 -4.26
N ASP A 28 -14.27 -11.79 -3.66
CA ASP A 28 -15.64 -11.42 -3.29
C ASP A 28 -16.57 -11.31 -4.51
N SER A 29 -16.07 -10.86 -5.67
CA SER A 29 -16.88 -10.77 -6.89
C SER A 29 -17.29 -12.13 -7.46
N HIS A 30 -16.51 -13.18 -7.17
CA HIS A 30 -16.81 -14.55 -7.59
C HIS A 30 -17.72 -15.29 -6.60
N GLN A 31 -17.95 -14.73 -5.41
CA GLN A 31 -18.88 -15.33 -4.46
C GLN A 31 -20.33 -14.93 -4.83
N PRO A 32 -21.24 -15.90 -4.99
CA PRO A 32 -22.62 -15.61 -5.31
C PRO A 32 -23.27 -14.95 -4.08
N LYS A 33 -23.68 -13.68 -4.24
CA LYS A 33 -24.33 -12.89 -3.18
C LYS A 33 -25.81 -13.23 -3.11
N ILE A 34 -26.09 -14.46 -2.67
CA ILE A 34 -27.44 -15.02 -2.51
C ILE A 34 -27.79 -15.04 -1.03
N GLY A 35 -28.73 -14.19 -0.63
CA GLY A 35 -29.21 -14.08 0.75
C GLY A 35 -30.22 -12.93 0.91
N PRO A 36 -30.86 -12.79 2.08
CA PRO A 36 -31.93 -11.82 2.31
C PRO A 36 -31.53 -10.34 2.15
N VAL A 37 -30.24 -10.03 2.05
CA VAL A 37 -29.66 -8.69 1.87
C VAL A 37 -28.76 -8.59 0.62
N GLY A 38 -28.78 -9.59 -0.26
CA GLY A 38 -27.91 -9.67 -1.43
C GLY A 38 -28.67 -9.55 -2.75
N ASP A 39 -28.32 -8.54 -3.55
CA ASP A 39 -29.00 -8.24 -4.82
C ASP A 39 -28.57 -9.17 -5.99
N GLY A 40 -27.72 -10.17 -5.72
CA GLY A 40 -27.17 -11.10 -6.70
C GLY A 40 -26.21 -10.48 -7.72
N LYS A 41 -25.92 -9.17 -7.63
CA LYS A 41 -25.05 -8.45 -8.57
C LYS A 41 -23.62 -8.33 -8.04
N PRO A 42 -22.59 -8.45 -8.91
CA PRO A 42 -21.23 -8.16 -8.52
C PRO A 42 -21.07 -6.67 -8.15
N ASN A 43 -20.45 -6.38 -7.01
CA ASN A 43 -20.10 -5.02 -6.62
C ASN A 43 -18.73 -4.67 -7.18
N TYR A 44 -18.71 -3.93 -8.28
CA TYR A 44 -17.48 -3.39 -8.83
C TYR A 44 -17.05 -2.12 -8.07
N PRO A 45 -15.74 -1.87 -7.92
CA PRO A 45 -15.28 -0.65 -7.30
C PRO A 45 -15.71 0.56 -8.13
N THR A 46 -16.24 1.56 -7.45
CA THR A 46 -16.63 2.84 -8.05
C THR A 46 -15.41 3.66 -8.45
N ILE A 47 -15.58 4.62 -9.36
CA ILE A 47 -14.48 5.50 -9.83
C ILE A 47 -13.72 6.16 -8.66
N PRO A 48 -14.37 6.71 -7.61
CA PRO A 48 -13.65 7.27 -6.47
C PRO A 48 -12.81 6.25 -5.67
N GLN A 49 -13.28 5.00 -5.59
CA GLN A 49 -12.53 3.92 -4.95
C GLN A 49 -11.28 3.57 -5.76
N TRP A 50 -11.38 3.54 -7.10
CA TRP A 50 -10.22 3.36 -7.98
C TRP A 50 -9.18 4.47 -7.84
N ILE A 51 -9.62 5.73 -7.73
CA ILE A 51 -8.71 6.87 -7.49
C ILE A 51 -7.97 6.69 -6.16
N SER A 52 -8.67 6.25 -5.12
CA SER A 52 -8.09 6.00 -3.80
C SER A 52 -7.04 4.88 -3.83
N VAL A 53 -7.34 3.78 -4.53
CA VAL A 53 -6.42 2.65 -4.73
C VAL A 53 -5.17 3.09 -5.51
N ALA A 54 -5.36 3.77 -6.65
CA ALA A 54 -4.27 4.21 -7.51
C ALA A 54 -3.36 5.24 -6.83
N SER A 55 -3.95 6.23 -6.15
CA SER A 55 -3.18 7.27 -5.45
C SER A 55 -2.33 6.70 -4.30
N SER A 56 -2.88 5.80 -3.49
CA SER A 56 -2.12 5.10 -2.44
C SER A 56 -0.95 4.31 -3.02
N PHE A 57 -1.20 3.56 -4.10
CA PHE A 57 -0.18 2.74 -4.74
C PHE A 57 0.96 3.58 -5.34
N ILE A 58 0.63 4.63 -6.09
CA ILE A 58 1.61 5.56 -6.67
C ILE A 58 2.41 6.23 -5.57
N CYS A 59 1.75 6.69 -4.50
CA CYS A 59 2.41 7.32 -3.36
C CYS A 59 3.40 6.37 -2.68
N GLY A 60 3.05 5.10 -2.51
CA GLY A 60 3.96 4.07 -1.99
C GLY A 60 5.18 3.84 -2.88
N ILE A 61 4.97 3.69 -4.20
CA ILE A 61 6.06 3.46 -5.16
C ILE A 61 7.04 4.64 -5.21
N VAL A 62 6.53 5.87 -5.23
CA VAL A 62 7.37 7.08 -5.31
C VAL A 62 8.14 7.30 -4.00
N ASN A 63 7.51 7.05 -2.85
CA ASN A 63 8.14 7.30 -1.55
C ASN A 63 9.15 6.21 -1.14
N LEU A 64 9.00 4.97 -1.60
CA LEU A 64 9.91 3.87 -1.28
C LEU A 64 11.39 4.17 -1.63
N PRO A 65 11.76 4.56 -2.87
CA PRO A 65 13.15 4.84 -3.22
C PRO A 65 13.70 6.05 -2.45
N LEU A 66 12.90 7.11 -2.28
CA LEU A 66 13.25 8.28 -1.47
C LEU A 66 13.55 7.89 -0.01
N ALA A 67 12.72 7.04 0.58
CA ALA A 67 12.90 6.55 1.94
C ALA A 67 14.17 5.69 2.08
N ILE A 68 14.45 4.81 1.10
CA ILE A 68 15.66 3.98 1.06
C ILE A 68 16.92 4.84 0.94
N ILE A 69 16.93 5.83 0.05
CA ILE A 69 18.08 6.74 -0.13
C ILE A 69 18.35 7.50 1.18
N ARG A 70 17.32 8.09 1.79
CA ARG A 70 17.43 8.81 3.07
C ARG A 70 17.89 7.90 4.20
N TYR A 71 17.41 6.67 4.26
CA TYR A 71 17.87 5.67 5.23
C TYR A 71 19.36 5.36 5.09
N ARG A 72 19.83 5.09 3.86
CA ARG A 72 21.25 4.84 3.59
C ARG A 72 22.13 6.04 3.92
N GLN A 73 21.67 7.25 3.59
CA GLN A 73 22.35 8.50 3.89
C GLN A 73 22.41 8.83 5.38
N ASN A 74 21.51 8.31 6.23
CA ASN A 74 21.55 8.55 7.67
C ASN A 74 22.32 7.47 8.44
N ILE A 75 22.47 6.28 7.85
CA ILE A 75 23.31 5.22 8.42
C ILE A 75 24.80 5.43 8.14
N LYS A 76 25.17 5.97 6.98
CA LYS A 76 26.58 6.27 6.64
C LYS A 76 27.27 7.29 7.57
N PRO A 77 26.72 8.49 7.85
CA PRO A 77 27.40 9.49 8.67
C PRO A 77 27.62 9.03 10.13
N ASN A 78 26.84 8.05 10.60
CA ASN A 78 27.00 7.51 11.95
C ASN A 78 28.10 6.43 12.05
N LYS A 79 28.61 5.92 10.93
CA LYS A 79 29.76 5.00 10.92
C LYS A 79 31.11 5.73 10.92
N ASP A 80 31.19 6.90 10.30
CA ASP A 80 32.44 7.68 10.23
C ASP A 80 32.76 8.46 11.52
N ILE A 81 31.80 8.67 12.43
CA ILE A 81 32.02 9.38 13.72
C ILE A 81 32.55 8.42 14.82
N LYS A 82 32.72 7.13 14.50
CA LYS A 82 33.18 6.10 15.46
C LYS A 82 34.53 5.47 15.12
N SER A 83 35.32 6.06 14.22
CA SER A 83 36.70 5.63 13.96
C SER A 83 37.73 6.49 14.66
#